data_AF-A0A4Y2J7I5-F1
#
_entry.id   AF-A0A4Y2J7I5-F1
#
_cell.length_a   1.000
_cell.length_b   1.000
_cell.length_c   1.000
_cell.angle_alpha   90.00
_cell.angle_beta   90.00
_cell.angle_gamma   90.00
#
_symmetry.space_group_name_H-M   'P 1'
#
loop_
_entity.id
_entity.type
_entity.pdbx_description
1 polymer ?
#
loop_
_entity_poly.entity_id
_entity_poly.type
_entity_poly.pdbx_seq_one_letter_code
_entity_poly.pdbx_strand_id
1 'polypeptide(L)'
;MIGQHASVQAFIQCAYKNAQYVHCYAHQLNLIVGQATSQNQQVRVFFSNLSDITNFFNKSPQRIAILDETVRKGYPMVQLLDRILRVKPSIQCMNIGSS
;
A
#
# COMPACT_ATOMS: atom_id res chain seq x y z
N MET A 1 -17.65 -7.38 -8.37
CA MET A 1 -17.94 -7.61 -9.80
C MET A 1 -17.20 -8.85 -10.27
N ILE A 2 -17.93 -9.80 -10.85
CA ILE A 2 -17.42 -11.07 -11.38
C ILE A 2 -17.18 -10.84 -12.87
N GLY A 3 -15.93 -10.89 -13.35
CA GLY A 3 -15.72 -10.68 -14.78
C GLY A 3 -14.29 -10.49 -15.26
N GLN A 4 -13.29 -11.20 -14.74
CA GLN A 4 -11.97 -11.32 -15.41
C GLN A 4 -11.23 -12.66 -15.16
N HIS A 5 -11.78 -13.58 -14.35
CA HIS A 5 -11.03 -14.79 -13.95
C HIS A 5 -11.18 -15.99 -14.88
N ALA A 6 -12.21 -16.00 -15.74
CA ALA A 6 -12.46 -17.13 -16.64
C ALA A 6 -11.30 -17.35 -17.63
N SER A 7 -10.64 -16.28 -18.09
CA SER A 7 -9.57 -16.37 -19.11
C SER A 7 -8.25 -16.88 -18.53
N VAL A 8 -7.78 -16.33 -17.40
CA VAL A 8 -6.50 -16.72 -16.81
C VAL A 8 -6.56 -18.13 -16.23
N GLN A 9 -7.65 -18.46 -15.53
CA GLN A 9 -7.85 -19.81 -15.02
C GLN A 9 -7.93 -20.84 -16.16
N ALA A 10 -8.74 -20.57 -17.20
CA ALA A 10 -8.86 -21.47 -18.34
C ALA A 10 -7.53 -21.64 -19.09
N PHE A 11 -6.75 -20.57 -19.23
CA PHE A 11 -5.43 -20.62 -19.84
C PHE A 11 -4.46 -21.53 -19.05
N ILE A 12 -4.39 -21.35 -17.74
CA ILE A 12 -3.51 -22.15 -16.86
C ILE A 12 -3.95 -23.63 -16.86
N GLN A 13 -5.26 -23.89 -16.82
CA GLN A 13 -5.79 -25.25 -16.85
C GLN A 13 -5.62 -25.94 -18.21
N CYS A 14 -5.59 -25.17 -19.30
CA CYS A 14 -5.32 -25.70 -20.64
C CYS A 14 -3.84 -26.10 -20.80
N ALA A 15 -2.92 -25.26 -20.32
CA ALA A 15 -1.48 -25.53 -20.39
C ALA A 15 -1.01 -26.58 -19.37
N TYR A 16 -1.64 -26.65 -18.19
CA TYR A 16 -1.24 -27.52 -17.09
C TYR A 16 -2.47 -28.20 -16.46
N LYS A 17 -2.89 -29.33 -17.05
CA LYS A 17 -4.11 -30.06 -16.64
C LYS A 17 -4.16 -30.51 -15.17
N ASN A 18 -3.01 -30.64 -14.52
CA ASN A 18 -2.92 -31.07 -13.12
C ASN A 18 -2.72 -29.91 -12.12
N ALA A 19 -2.60 -28.67 -12.60
CA ALA A 19 -2.38 -27.52 -11.74
C ALA A 19 -3.70 -27.02 -11.14
N GLN A 20 -3.73 -26.82 -9.81
CA GLN A 20 -4.87 -26.17 -9.16
C GLN A 20 -4.69 -24.65 -9.18
N TYR A 21 -5.66 -23.98 -9.80
CA TYR A 21 -5.72 -22.52 -9.78
C TYR A 21 -6.40 -22.04 -8.50
N VAL A 22 -5.69 -21.24 -7.71
CA VAL A 22 -6.23 -20.59 -6.52
C VAL A 22 -6.20 -19.08 -6.73
N HIS A 23 -7.35 -18.43 -6.61
CA HIS A 23 -7.45 -16.98 -6.70
C HIS A 23 -6.77 -16.32 -5.49
N CYS A 24 -5.95 -15.29 -5.72
CA CYS A 24 -5.36 -14.51 -4.65
C CYS A 24 -6.40 -13.62 -3.95
N TYR A 25 -6.65 -13.85 -2.66
CA TYR A 25 -7.55 -13.00 -1.86
C TYR A 25 -6.87 -11.76 -1.27
N ALA A 26 -5.56 -11.56 -1.48
CA ALA A 26 -4.83 -10.44 -0.88
C ALA A 26 -5.41 -9.08 -1.29
N HIS A 27 -5.87 -8.93 -2.54
CA HIS A 27 -6.49 -7.69 -3.00
C HIS A 27 -7.82 -7.41 -2.28
N GLN A 28 -8.69 -8.43 -2.18
CA GLN A 28 -9.97 -8.33 -1.47
C GLN A 28 -9.76 -7.98 0.01
N LEU A 29 -8.81 -8.64 0.67
CA LEU A 29 -8.45 -8.36 2.05
C LEU A 29 -7.90 -6.94 2.23
N ASN A 30 -7.04 -6.47 1.32
CA ASN A 30 -6.54 -5.10 1.35
C ASN A 30 -7.67 -4.06 1.23
N LEU A 31 -8.67 -4.31 0.38
CA LEU A 31 -9.85 -3.46 0.28
C LEU A 31 -10.68 -3.43 1.57
N ILE A 32 -10.94 -4.61 2.16
CA ILE A 32 -11.71 -4.72 3.41
C ILE A 32 -10.99 -4.02 4.56
N VAL A 33 -9.69 -4.26 4.71
CA VAL A 33 -8.86 -3.61 5.73
C VAL A 33 -8.85 -2.10 5.52
N GLY A 34 -8.62 -1.65 4.28
CA GLY A 34 -8.66 -0.23 3.93
C GLY A 34 -9.99 0.42 4.30
N GLN A 35 -11.12 -0.22 3.97
CA GLN A 35 -12.44 0.28 4.32
C GLN A 35 -12.71 0.27 5.83
N ALA A 36 -12.30 -0.77 6.55
CA ALA A 36 -12.45 -0.82 8.00
C ALA A 36 -11.65 0.29 8.69
N THR A 37 -10.41 0.53 8.24
CA THR A 37 -9.59 1.62 8.75
C THR A 37 -10.10 3.00 8.34
N SER A 38 -10.75 3.11 7.17
CA SER A 38 -11.36 4.35 6.69
C SER A 38 -12.58 4.75 7.49
N GLN A 39 -13.21 3.86 8.26
CA GLN A 39 -14.38 4.20 9.07
C GLN A 39 -14.00 4.83 10.42
N ASN A 40 -12.80 4.55 10.93
CA ASN A 40 -12.32 5.12 12.19
C ASN A 40 -11.59 6.46 11.97
N GLN A 41 -12.15 7.56 12.48
CA GLN A 41 -11.59 8.91 12.32
C GLN A 41 -10.17 9.05 12.91
N GLN A 42 -9.88 8.43 14.06
CA GLN A 42 -8.56 8.52 14.68
C GLN A 42 -7.50 7.83 13.82
N VAL A 43 -7.85 6.67 13.26
CA VAL A 43 -6.99 5.91 12.34
C VAL A 43 -6.75 6.72 11.05
N ARG A 44 -7.79 7.32 10.48
CA ARG A 44 -7.64 8.22 9.31
C ARG A 44 -6.67 9.37 9.58
N VAL A 45 -6.86 10.10 10.68
CA VAL A 45 -6.02 11.25 11.04
C VAL A 45 -4.57 10.83 11.28
N PHE A 46 -4.36 9.71 11.98
CA PHE A 46 -3.02 9.16 12.20
C PHE A 46 -2.28 8.90 10.88
N PHE A 47 -2.91 8.20 9.94
CA PHE A 47 -2.31 7.89 8.65
C PHE A 47 -2.17 9.12 7.73
N SER A 48 -3.05 10.12 7.84
CA SER A 48 -2.91 11.40 7.16
C SER A 48 -1.65 12.14 7.65
N ASN A 49 -1.50 12.28 8.98
CA ASN A 49 -0.35 12.95 9.57
C ASN A 49 0.97 12.26 9.19
N LEU A 50 1.01 10.93 9.21
CA LEU A 50 2.18 10.17 8.76
C LEU A 50 2.50 10.43 7.28
N SER A 51 1.47 10.50 6.43
CA SER A 51 1.64 10.80 5.01
C SER A 51 2.16 12.22 4.79
N ASP A 52 1.67 13.19 5.55
CA ASP A 52 2.09 14.59 5.45
C ASP A 52 3.53 14.80 5.91
N ILE A 53 3.94 14.17 7.01
CA ILE A 53 5.33 14.15 7.47
C ILE A 53 6.23 13.56 6.37
N THR A 54 5.85 12.41 5.82
CA THR A 54 6.59 11.75 4.74
C THR A 54 6.71 12.65 3.50
N ASN A 55 5.60 13.26 3.09
CA ASN A 55 5.56 14.16 1.94
C ASN A 55 6.38 15.44 2.19
N PHE A 56 6.39 15.97 3.41
CA PHE A 56 7.15 17.15 3.78
C PHE A 56 8.65 16.94 3.56
N PHE A 57 9.21 15.81 3.98
CA PHE A 57 10.62 15.51 3.75
C PHE A 57 10.89 15.16 2.29
N ASN A 58 10.06 14.32 1.65
CA ASN A 58 10.27 13.90 0.25
C ASN A 58 10.25 15.04 -0.78
N LYS A 59 9.55 16.13 -0.51
CA LYS A 59 9.48 17.27 -1.42
C LYS A 59 10.78 18.08 -1.51
N SER A 60 11.78 17.81 -0.66
CA SER A 60 13.05 18.55 -0.68
C SER A 60 14.23 17.66 -0.29
N PRO A 61 15.20 17.46 -1.19
CA PRO A 61 16.43 16.72 -0.89
C PRO A 61 17.19 17.29 0.31
N GLN A 62 17.14 18.61 0.53
CA GLN A 62 17.77 19.29 1.65
C GLN A 62 17.14 18.87 2.99
N ARG A 63 15.80 18.74 3.03
CA ARG A 63 15.10 18.30 4.24
C ARG A 63 15.40 16.84 4.56
N ILE A 64 15.54 15.98 3.54
CA ILE A 64 15.99 14.59 3.72
C ILE A 64 17.40 14.57 4.30
N ALA A 65 18.32 15.39 3.79
CA ALA A 65 19.70 15.45 4.28
C ALA A 65 19.78 15.89 5.76
N ILE A 66 19.05 16.94 6.14
CA ILE A 66 18.97 17.41 7.54
C ILE A 66 18.36 16.32 8.44
N LEU A 67 17.31 15.65 7.97
CA LEU A 67 16.68 14.56 8.71
C LEU A 67 17.64 13.38 8.91
N ASP A 68 18.41 13.00 7.89
CA ASP A 68 19.38 11.90 7.96
C ASP A 68 20.57 12.25 8.88
N GLU A 69 20.99 13.51 8.89
CA GLU A 69 22.00 14.03 9.82
C GLU A 69 21.50 14.02 11.28
N THR A 70 20.23 14.37 11.50
CA THR A 70 19.61 14.47 12.83
C THR A 70 19.22 13.10 13.39
N VAL A 71 18.73 12.19 12.55
CA VAL A 71 18.33 10.83 12.94
C VAL A 71 19.57 9.94 12.95
N ARG A 72 20.39 10.09 14.01
CA ARG A 72 21.57 9.26 14.38
C ARG A 72 21.71 7.96 13.59
N LYS A 73 22.44 8.00 12.46
CA LYS A 73 23.14 6.97 11.63
C LYS A 73 22.69 5.49 11.60
N GLY A 74 21.58 5.10 12.20
CA GLY A 74 21.21 3.69 12.39
C GLY A 74 20.17 3.18 11.40
N TYR A 75 19.42 4.06 10.76
CA TYR A 75 18.36 3.69 9.82
C TYR A 75 18.28 4.72 8.69
N PRO A 76 18.72 4.39 7.47
CA PRO A 76 18.55 5.29 6.33
C PRO A 76 17.06 5.51 6.13
N MET A 77 16.62 6.77 6.33
CA MET A 77 15.21 7.15 6.32
C MET A 77 14.52 6.81 4.99
N VAL A 78 15.27 6.68 3.89
CA VAL A 78 14.79 6.14 2.61
C VAL A 78 14.16 4.76 2.79
N GLN A 79 14.72 3.88 3.62
CA GLN A 79 14.16 2.55 3.91
C GLN A 79 12.93 2.60 4.82
N LEU A 80 12.87 3.54 5.77
CA LEU A 80 11.71 3.73 6.64
C LEU A 80 10.55 4.33 5.85
N LEU A 81 10.83 5.35 5.03
CA LEU A 81 9.88 5.92 4.09
C LEU A 81 9.42 4.89 3.07
N ASP A 82 10.29 4.05 2.53
CA ASP A 82 9.90 2.97 1.62
C ASP A 82 8.96 1.96 2.32
N ARG A 83 9.23 1.62 3.59
CA ARG A 83 8.32 0.80 4.40
C ARG A 83 6.98 1.49 4.70
N ILE A 84 6.96 2.78 4.99
CA ILE A 84 5.73 3.56 5.23
C ILE A 84 4.97 3.78 3.92
N LEU A 85 5.67 4.02 2.82
CA LEU A 85 5.13 4.16 1.47
C LEU A 85 4.71 2.81 0.87
N ARG A 86 5.19 1.68 1.37
CA ARG A 86 4.64 0.35 1.09
C ARG A 86 3.28 0.12 1.75
N VAL A 87 2.95 0.90 2.79
CA VAL A 87 1.58 1.02 3.32
C VAL A 87 0.76 2.03 2.50
N LYS A 88 1.39 2.96 1.76
CA LYS A 88 0.67 3.90 0.88
C LYS A 88 -0.21 3.27 -0.20
N PRO A 89 0.12 2.16 -0.89
CA PRO A 89 -0.83 1.53 -1.79
C PRO A 89 -2.08 1.03 -1.06
N SER A 90 -1.98 0.63 0.22
CA SER A 90 -3.14 0.33 1.07
C SER A 90 -3.92 1.61 1.47
N ILE A 91 -3.25 2.75 1.64
CA ILE A 91 -3.90 4.06 1.92
C ILE A 91 -4.49 4.70 0.65
N GLN A 92 -3.91 4.50 -0.54
CA GLN A 92 -4.51 4.94 -1.81
C GLN A 92 -5.78 4.16 -2.09
N CYS A 93 -5.86 2.86 -1.78
CA CYS A 93 -7.13 2.12 -1.77
C CYS A 93 -8.14 2.70 -0.78
N MET A 94 -7.70 3.42 0.26
CA MET A 94 -8.55 4.10 1.23
C MET A 94 -9.13 5.43 0.70
N ASN A 95 -8.55 5.99 -0.37
CA ASN A 95 -8.99 7.22 -1.02
C ASN A 95 -9.65 7.00 -2.40
N ILE A 96 -9.65 5.78 -2.93
CA ILE A 96 -10.40 5.42 -4.14
C ILE A 96 -11.81 4.97 -3.70
N GLY A 97 -12.55 5.94 -3.19
CA GLY A 97 -13.95 5.83 -2.81
C GLY A 97 -14.67 7.12 -3.16
N SER A 98 -14.42 7.64 -4.36
CA SER A 98 -15.13 8.78 -4.95
C SER A 98 -14.83 8.80 -6.45
N SER A 99 -15.53 7.93 -7.19
CA SER A 99 -16.00 8.10 -8.58
C SER A 99 -16.57 6.78 -9.09
#